data_AF-A0A1M4SJM3-F1
#
_entry.id   AF-A0A1M4SJM3-F1
#
_cell.length_a   1.000
_cell.length_b   1.000
_cell.length_c   1.000
_cell.angle_alpha   90.00
_cell.angle_beta   90.00
_cell.angle_gamma   90.00
#
_symmetry.space_group_name_H-M   'P 1'
#
loop_
_entity.id
_entity.type
_entity.pdbx_description
1 polymer ?
#
loop_
_entity_poly.entity_id
_entity_poly.type
_entity_poly.pdbx_seq_one_letter_code
_entity_poly.pdbx_strand_id
1 'polypeptide(L)'
;MDNQEVTSRDQQSIISVGEWVLYLFLFSIPFVNIIILCIWAFGSEPNPTKKNFARAGLIWIAIGIIFYLLLMFLIFGTFTSMMHDMNMQTV
;
A
#
# COMPACT_ATOMS: atom_id res chain seq x y z
N MET A 1 -6.19 -27.18 39.90
CA MET A 1 -5.69 -27.76 38.63
C MET A 1 -5.99 -26.68 37.60
N ASP A 2 -5.09 -25.70 37.52
CA ASP A 2 -5.35 -24.39 36.89
C ASP A 2 -4.34 -24.23 35.75
N ASN A 3 -4.25 -25.25 34.90
CA ASN A 3 -3.20 -25.41 33.90
C ASN A 3 -3.78 -25.60 32.49
N GLN A 4 -4.85 -24.87 32.18
CA GLN A 4 -5.49 -24.85 30.86
C GLN A 4 -5.73 -23.44 30.28
N GLU A 5 -5.36 -22.34 30.93
CA GLU A 5 -5.58 -20.99 30.38
C GLU A 5 -4.40 -20.40 29.57
N VAL A 6 -3.24 -21.06 29.52
CA VAL A 6 -2.04 -20.47 28.89
C VAL A 6 -1.90 -20.82 27.39
N THR A 7 -2.69 -21.73 26.83
CA THR A 7 -2.44 -22.22 25.45
C THR A 7 -3.34 -21.61 24.35
N SER A 8 -4.19 -20.62 24.65
CA SER A 8 -5.17 -20.11 23.68
C SER A 8 -4.95 -18.66 23.23
N ARG A 9 -4.02 -17.91 23.84
CA ARG A 9 -3.71 -16.52 23.48
C ARG A 9 -2.51 -16.35 22.54
N ASP A 10 -1.67 -17.38 22.42
CA ASP A 10 -0.40 -17.32 21.68
C ASP A 10 -0.49 -17.87 20.25
N GLN A 11 -1.67 -18.28 19.78
CA GLN A 11 -1.91 -18.46 18.34
C GLN A 11 -2.24 -17.10 17.70
N GLN A 12 -1.40 -16.11 17.98
CA GLN A 12 -1.35 -14.84 17.27
C GLN A 12 -0.85 -15.20 15.87
N SER A 13 -1.80 -15.56 15.01
CA SER A 13 -1.60 -16.49 13.89
C SER A 13 -0.40 -16.09 13.03
N ILE A 14 0.70 -16.80 13.26
CA ILE A 14 1.90 -16.68 12.42
C ILE A 14 1.45 -17.11 11.04
N ILE A 15 1.45 -16.14 10.13
CA ILE A 15 1.00 -16.36 8.74
C ILE A 15 2.08 -17.18 8.05
N SER A 16 1.70 -18.31 7.48
CA SER A 16 2.66 -19.18 6.81
C SER A 16 3.23 -18.50 5.55
N VAL A 17 4.43 -18.93 5.11
CA VAL A 17 5.04 -18.41 3.88
C VAL A 17 4.14 -18.67 2.66
N GLY A 18 3.48 -19.83 2.59
CA GLY A 18 2.57 -20.15 1.48
C GLY A 18 1.37 -19.20 1.39
N GLU A 19 0.85 -18.78 2.53
CA GLU A 19 -0.24 -17.81 2.59
C GLU A 19 0.24 -16.40 2.17
N TRP A 20 1.45 -16.00 2.56
CA TRP A 20 2.08 -14.77 2.05
C TRP A 20 2.29 -14.81 0.54
N VAL A 21 2.71 -15.95 -0.03
CA VAL A 21 2.86 -16.12 -1.48
C VAL A 21 1.52 -15.89 -2.19
N LEU A 22 0.42 -16.43 -1.66
CA LEU A 22 -0.91 -16.18 -2.22
C LEU A 22 -1.29 -14.69 -2.14
N TYR A 23 -0.97 -14.02 -1.04
CA TYR A 23 -1.23 -12.59 -0.90
C TYR A 23 -0.41 -11.74 -1.87
N LEU A 24 0.88 -12.04 -2.05
CA LEU A 24 1.72 -11.37 -3.03
C LEU A 24 1.20 -11.58 -4.47
N PHE A 25 0.66 -12.76 -4.77
CA PHE A 25 -0.01 -13.02 -6.04
C PHE A 25 -1.27 -12.14 -6.21
N LEU A 26 -2.14 -12.07 -5.20
CA LEU A 26 -3.32 -11.18 -5.23
C LEU A 26 -2.92 -9.69 -5.33
N PHE A 27 -1.83 -9.28 -4.68
CA PHE A 27 -1.31 -7.92 -4.73
C PHE A 27 -0.71 -7.52 -6.08
N SER A 28 -0.36 -8.50 -6.92
CA SER A 28 0.06 -8.23 -8.30
C SER A 28 -1.08 -7.67 -9.16
N ILE A 29 -2.33 -7.85 -8.73
CA ILE A 29 -3.50 -7.27 -9.39
C ILE A 29 -3.80 -5.91 -8.75
N PRO A 30 -3.65 -4.76 -9.46
CA PRO A 30 -3.66 -3.43 -8.84
C PRO A 30 -4.94 -3.10 -8.06
N PHE A 31 -6.10 -3.39 -8.64
CA PHE A 31 -7.39 -3.08 -8.00
C PHE A 31 -7.67 -3.97 -6.80
N VAL A 32 -7.38 -5.27 -6.92
CA VAL A 32 -7.56 -6.25 -5.85
C VAL A 32 -6.64 -5.95 -4.67
N ASN A 33 -5.40 -5.48 -4.96
CA ASN A 33 -4.44 -5.08 -3.95
C ASN A 33 -5.01 -4.04 -2.99
N ILE A 34 -5.50 -2.92 -3.53
CA ILE A 34 -6.06 -1.84 -2.71
C ILE A 34 -7.28 -2.31 -1.93
N ILE A 35 -8.16 -3.12 -2.54
CA ILE A 35 -9.36 -3.65 -1.88
C ILE A 35 -8.99 -4.51 -0.67
N ILE A 36 -8.05 -5.45 -0.81
CA ILE A 36 -7.62 -6.33 0.27
C ILE A 36 -6.96 -5.54 1.40
N LEU A 37 -6.11 -4.56 1.07
CA LEU A 37 -5.51 -3.68 2.06
C LEU A 37 -6.59 -2.91 2.85
N CYS A 38 -7.61 -2.39 2.18
CA CYS A 38 -8.73 -1.72 2.87
C CYS A 38 -9.52 -2.68 3.78
N ILE A 39 -9.83 -3.89 3.29
CA ILE A 39 -10.56 -4.91 4.06
C ILE A 39 -9.78 -5.29 5.33
N TRP A 40 -8.47 -5.52 5.24
CA TRP A 40 -7.66 -5.88 6.40
C TRP A 40 -7.35 -4.70 7.33
N ALA A 41 -7.16 -3.50 6.79
CA ALA A 41 -6.82 -2.33 7.60
C ALA A 41 -8.00 -1.82 8.44
N PHE A 42 -9.20 -1.80 7.83
CA PHE A 42 -10.41 -1.20 8.40
C PHE A 42 -11.47 -2.21 8.82
N GLY A 43 -11.43 -3.43 8.28
CA GLY A 43 -12.35 -4.50 8.66
C GLY A 43 -12.03 -5.15 10.01
N SER A 44 -12.78 -6.20 10.32
CA SER A 44 -12.67 -6.99 11.54
C SER A 44 -11.60 -8.10 11.45
N GLU A 45 -10.50 -7.86 10.72
CA GLU A 45 -9.41 -8.84 10.57
C GLU A 45 -8.80 -9.17 11.96
N PRO A 46 -8.92 -10.43 12.43
CA PRO A 46 -8.47 -10.81 13.77
C PRO A 46 -6.94 -10.94 13.87
N ASN A 47 -6.22 -11.13 12.75
CA ASN A 47 -4.77 -11.24 12.77
C ASN A 47 -4.09 -9.85 12.79
N PRO A 48 -3.37 -9.49 13.87
CA PRO A 48 -2.73 -8.19 14.00
C PRO A 48 -1.62 -7.97 12.95
N THR A 49 -0.94 -9.03 12.50
CA THR A 49 0.11 -8.95 11.48
C THR A 49 -0.46 -8.55 10.12
N LYS A 50 -1.59 -9.16 9.69
CA LYS A 50 -2.27 -8.78 8.43
C LYS A 50 -2.77 -7.34 8.49
N LYS A 51 -3.36 -6.96 9.61
CA LYS A 51 -3.87 -5.60 9.84
C LYS A 51 -2.76 -4.55 9.80
N ASN A 52 -1.62 -4.82 10.42
CA ASN A 52 -0.46 -3.92 10.41
C ASN A 52 0.18 -3.82 9.02
N PHE A 53 0.32 -4.96 8.33
CA PHE A 53 0.79 -4.98 6.94
C PHE A 53 -0.12 -4.13 6.04
N ALA A 54 -1.44 -4.29 6.18
CA ALA A 54 -2.41 -3.55 5.38
C ALA A 54 -2.33 -2.04 5.59
N ARG A 55 -2.22 -1.61 6.85
CA ARG A 55 -2.03 -0.20 7.21
C ARG A 55 -0.72 0.35 6.65
N ALA A 56 0.39 -0.39 6.76
CA ALA A 56 1.67 0.01 6.20
C ALA A 56 1.60 0.13 4.66
N GLY A 57 0.93 -0.81 3.99
CA GLY A 57 0.70 -0.78 2.55
C GLY A 57 -0.08 0.46 2.09
N LEU A 58 -1.16 0.82 2.80
CA LEU A 58 -1.91 2.04 2.51
C LEU A 58 -1.08 3.32 2.71
N ILE A 59 -0.24 3.36 3.75
CA ILE A 59 0.68 4.49 3.97
C ILE A 59 1.68 4.60 2.82
N TRP A 60 2.26 3.49 2.36
CA TRP A 60 3.17 3.48 1.20
C TRP A 60 2.49 3.94 -0.09
N ILE A 61 1.23 3.52 -0.32
CA ILE A 61 0.43 4.01 -1.45
C ILE A 61 0.24 5.53 -1.35
N ALA A 62 -0.14 6.04 -0.17
CA ALA A 62 -0.33 7.47 0.05
C ALA A 62 0.97 8.26 -0.19
N ILE A 63 2.10 7.77 0.33
CA ILE A 63 3.43 8.34 0.08
C ILE A 63 3.73 8.33 -1.43
N GLY A 64 3.49 7.22 -2.11
CA GLY A 64 3.70 7.08 -3.55
C GLY A 64 2.88 8.09 -4.37
N ILE A 65 1.61 8.32 -3.99
CA ILE A 65 0.76 9.34 -4.63
C ILE A 65 1.34 10.75 -4.44
N ILE A 66 1.77 11.08 -3.22
CA ILE A 66 2.38 12.39 -2.94
C ILE A 66 3.64 12.59 -3.79
N PHE A 67 4.53 11.61 -3.83
CA PHE A 67 5.74 11.65 -4.66
C PHE A 67 5.42 11.76 -6.15
N TYR A 68 4.45 11.00 -6.64
CA TYR A 68 3.99 11.06 -8.03
C TYR A 68 3.50 12.45 -8.41
N LEU A 69 2.66 13.07 -7.56
CA LEU A 69 2.16 14.42 -7.78
C LEU A 69 3.30 15.45 -7.79
N LEU A 70 4.23 15.38 -6.83
CA LEU A 70 5.39 16.28 -6.78
C LEU A 70 6.23 16.18 -8.06
N LEU A 71 6.52 14.96 -8.52
CA LEU A 71 7.26 14.73 -9.75
C LEU A 71 6.49 15.25 -10.97
N MET A 72 5.18 15.01 -11.02
CA MET A 72 4.32 15.49 -12.10
C MET A 72 4.35 17.02 -12.19
N PHE A 73 4.21 17.74 -11.09
CA PHE A 73 4.28 19.21 -11.09
C PHE A 73 5.66 19.73 -11.51
N LEU A 74 6.74 19.07 -11.08
CA LEU A 74 8.10 19.44 -11.45
C LEU A 74 8.33 19.27 -12.95
N ILE A 75 7.95 18.13 -13.52
CA ILE A 75 8.12 17.84 -14.95
C ILE A 75 7.17 18.70 -15.79
N PHE A 76 5.92 18.84 -15.37
CA PHE A 76 4.94 19.64 -16.10
C PHE A 76 5.33 21.12 -16.12
N GLY A 77 5.83 21.66 -15.02
CA GLY A 77 6.29 23.05 -14.95
C GLY A 77 7.49 23.34 -15.86
N THR A 78 8.46 22.43 -15.93
CA THR A 78 9.62 22.61 -16.85
C THR A 78 9.23 22.38 -18.30
N PHE A 79 8.31 21.45 -18.57
CA PHE A 79 7.81 21.19 -19.91
C PHE A 79 7.03 22.39 -20.46
N THR A 80 6.17 23.03 -19.66
CA THR A 80 5.41 24.22 -20.10
C THR A 80 6.32 25.43 -20.32
N SER A 81 7.35 25.63 -19.50
CA SER A 81 8.32 26.71 -19.73
C SER A 81 9.09 26.50 -21.03
N MET A 82 9.53 25.26 -21.31
CA MET A 82 10.19 24.94 -22.58
C MET A 82 9.27 25.19 -23.78
N MET A 83 7.99 24.81 -23.70
CA MET A 83 7.02 25.07 -24.76
C MET A 83 6.76 26.56 -24.98
N HIS A 84 6.70 27.34 -23.90
CA HIS A 84 6.55 28.79 -23.98
C HIS A 84 7.72 29.43 -24.72
N ASP A 85 8.96 29.04 -24.39
CA ASP A 85 10.15 29.58 -25.02
C ASP A 85 10.24 29.23 -26.52
N MET A 86 9.81 28.03 -26.92
CA MET A 86 9.73 27.64 -28.34
C MET A 86 8.70 28.48 -29.11
N ASN A 87 7.55 28.78 -28.51
CA ASN A 87 6.51 29.59 -29.14
C ASN A 87 6.93 31.05 -29.31
N MET A 88 7.72 31.60 -28.39
CA MET A 88 8.23 32.99 -28.44
C MET A 88 9.33 33.20 -29.49
N GLN A 89 9.94 32.14 -30.04
CA GLN A 89 10.94 32.23 -31.11
C GLN A 89 10.33 32.20 -32.52
N THR A 90 9.07 31.79 -32.65
CA THR A 90 8.39 31.60 -33.93
C THR A 90 7.54 32.81 -34.38
N VAL A 91 7.50 33.89 -33.59
CA VAL A 91 6.76 35.14 -33.87
C VAL A 91 7.73 36.30 -33.94
#